data_AF-A0A5B7C7Z3-F1
#
_entry.id   AF-A0A5B7C7Z3-F1
#
_cell.length_a   1.000
_cell.length_b   1.000
_cell.length_c   1.000
_cell.angle_alpha   90.00
_cell.angle_beta   90.00
_cell.angle_gamma   90.00
#
_symmetry.space_group_name_H-M   'P 1'
#
loop_
_entity.id
_entity.type
_entity.pdbx_description
1 polymer ?
#
loop_
_entity_poly.entity_id
_entity_poly.type
_entity_poly.pdbx_seq_one_letter_code
_entity_poly.pdbx_strand_id
1 'polypeptide(L)'
;MESSKLFIALFILQALLFLPSIEGAPTNSNLFREYIGAEFNNVKFSDVPINPNVEFHFILSFAIDYTTSSSPSPTNGKFNIFWDTDNLSPSQVSSIKSEH
;
A
#
# COMPACT_ATOMS: atom_id res chain seq x y z
N MET A 1 -34.56 7.10 44.63
CA MET A 1 -34.07 7.93 43.51
C MET A 1 -32.54 7.97 43.47
N GLU A 2 -31.86 8.18 44.60
CA GLU A 2 -30.40 8.25 44.68
C GLU A 2 -29.66 6.94 44.36
N SER A 3 -30.19 5.77 44.78
CA SER A 3 -29.57 4.48 44.47
C SER A 3 -29.55 4.17 42.96
N SER A 4 -30.63 4.48 42.24
CA SER A 4 -30.73 4.28 40.80
C SER A 4 -29.70 5.13 40.03
N LYS A 5 -29.44 6.36 40.48
CA LYS A 5 -28.38 7.22 39.92
C LYS A 5 -27.00 6.62 40.09
N LEU A 6 -26.73 5.99 41.24
CA LEU A 6 -25.45 5.33 41.51
C LEU A 6 -25.23 4.11 40.60
N PHE A 7 -26.26 3.30 40.39
CA PHE A 7 -26.18 2.14 39.48
C PHE A 7 -25.97 2.57 38.03
N ILE A 8 -26.64 3.63 37.59
CA ILE A 8 -26.44 4.20 36.24
C ILE A 8 -25.01 4.74 36.10
N ALA A 9 -24.50 5.46 37.10
CA ALA A 9 -23.13 5.97 37.08
C ALA A 9 -22.09 4.84 37.01
N LEU A 10 -22.29 3.76 37.76
CA LEU A 10 -21.39 2.61 37.76
C LEU A 10 -21.43 1.85 36.42
N PHE A 11 -22.62 1.74 35.81
CA PHE A 11 -22.78 1.11 34.50
C PHE A 11 -22.10 1.92 33.39
N ILE A 12 -22.20 3.25 33.42
CA ILE A 12 -21.50 4.14 32.49
C ILE A 12 -19.97 4.03 32.68
N LEU A 13 -19.50 4.01 33.93
CA LEU A 13 -18.08 3.84 34.23
C LEU A 13 -17.55 2.50 33.71
N GLN A 14 -18.31 1.43 33.88
CA GLN A 14 -17.95 0.11 33.35
C GLN A 14 -17.89 0.11 31.82
N ALA A 15 -18.86 0.75 31.15
CA ALA A 15 -18.86 0.88 29.69
C ALA A 15 -17.65 1.67 29.17
N LEU A 16 -17.21 2.71 29.89
CA LEU A 16 -16.02 3.50 29.54
C LEU A 16 -14.71 2.73 29.69
N LEU A 17 -14.62 1.83 30.67
CA LEU A 17 -13.42 1.01 30.92
C LEU A 17 -13.22 -0.13 29.91
N PHE A 18 -14.28 -0.54 29.20
CA PHE A 18 -14.24 -1.60 28.18
C PHE A 18 -14.33 -1.06 26.75
N LEU A 19 -14.13 0.24 26.53
CA LEU A 19 -13.98 0.77 25.18
C LEU A 19 -12.71 0.16 24.56
N PRO A 20 -12.79 -0.45 23.36
CA PRO A 20 -11.62 -0.90 22.65
C PRO A 20 -10.70 0.32 22.41
N SER A 21 -9.42 0.14 22.70
CA SER A 21 -8.43 1.16 22.37
C SER A 21 -8.46 1.38 20.86
N ILE A 22 -8.74 2.61 20.43
CA ILE A 22 -8.50 3.02 19.05
C ILE A 22 -6.98 3.16 18.95
N GLU A 23 -6.31 2.08 18.57
CA GLU A 23 -4.91 2.19 18.18
C GLU A 23 -4.86 3.07 16.93
N GLY A 24 -4.40 4.30 17.12
CA GLY A 24 -4.06 5.17 16.00
C GLY A 24 -3.01 4.48 15.14
N ALA A 25 -3.08 4.67 13.82
CA ALA A 25 -2.05 4.18 12.91
C ALA A 25 -0.66 4.62 13.45
N PRO A 26 0.35 3.73 13.42
CA PRO A 26 1.67 4.04 13.94
C PRO A 26 2.17 5.36 13.34
N THR A 27 2.55 6.29 14.23
CA THR A 27 2.85 7.69 13.89
C THR A 27 4.08 7.88 13.00
N ASN A 28 4.87 6.82 12.78
CA ASN A 28 5.95 6.71 11.80
C ASN A 28 6.19 5.23 11.51
N SER A 29 5.39 4.61 10.62
CA SER A 29 5.93 3.43 9.93
C SER A 29 7.13 3.95 9.13
N ASN A 30 8.32 3.39 9.36
CA ASN A 30 9.49 3.69 8.54
C ASN A 30 9.21 3.18 7.12
N LEU A 31 8.34 3.87 6.38
CA LEU A 31 7.77 3.44 5.11
C LEU A 31 8.48 4.21 4.01
N PHE A 32 9.14 3.49 3.12
CA PHE A 32 9.75 4.03 1.92
C PHE A 32 9.05 3.47 0.69
N ARG A 33 8.77 4.33 -0.29
CA ARG A 33 8.02 3.95 -1.50
C ARG A 33 8.72 4.50 -2.72
N GLU A 34 8.96 3.64 -3.71
CA GLU A 34 9.65 4.02 -4.95
C GLU A 34 8.78 3.71 -6.16
N TYR A 35 8.54 4.72 -7.00
CA TYR A 35 7.90 4.54 -8.30
C TYR A 35 8.92 4.00 -9.31
N ILE A 36 8.53 3.00 -10.12
CA ILE A 36 9.43 2.39 -11.10
C ILE A 36 8.67 1.94 -12.37
N GLY A 37 9.33 2.01 -13.53
CA GLY A 37 8.90 1.34 -14.77
C GLY A 37 8.29 2.21 -15.88
N ALA A 38 7.96 3.48 -15.63
CA ALA A 38 7.20 4.30 -16.60
C ALA A 38 8.01 4.75 -17.82
N GLU A 39 9.34 4.88 -17.68
CA GLU A 39 10.20 5.49 -18.69
C GLU A 39 10.93 4.49 -19.60
N PHE A 40 10.76 3.17 -19.38
CA PHE A 40 11.43 2.13 -20.17
C PHE A 40 12.96 2.28 -20.25
N ASN A 41 13.58 2.82 -19.19
CA ASN A 41 15.02 3.06 -19.08
C ASN A 41 15.82 1.81 -18.64
N ASN A 42 15.24 0.61 -18.72
CA ASN A 42 15.84 -0.67 -18.30
C ASN A 42 16.23 -0.77 -16.81
N VAL A 43 15.59 0.00 -15.92
CA VAL A 43 15.82 -0.08 -14.47
C VAL A 43 15.13 -1.34 -13.93
N LYS A 44 15.88 -2.14 -13.16
CA LYS A 44 15.42 -3.38 -12.50
C LYS A 44 15.22 -3.13 -11.00
N PHE A 45 14.48 -4.02 -10.33
CA PHE A 45 14.36 -3.98 -8.86
C PHE A 45 15.72 -4.03 -8.14
N SER A 46 16.67 -4.81 -8.69
CA SER A 46 18.02 -4.96 -8.15
C SER A 46 18.87 -3.69 -8.19
N ASP A 47 18.49 -2.71 -9.02
CA ASP A 47 19.24 -1.47 -9.18
C ASP A 47 18.89 -0.45 -8.09
N VAL A 48 17.78 -0.66 -7.38
CA VAL A 48 17.29 0.24 -6.32
C VAL A 48 17.82 -0.23 -4.96
N PRO A 49 18.58 0.61 -4.23
CA PRO A 49 19.04 0.26 -2.89
C PRO A 49 17.88 0.13 -1.90
N ILE A 50 17.80 -1.00 -1.19
CA ILE A 50 16.78 -1.28 -0.18
C ILE A 50 17.41 -1.25 1.22
N ASN A 51 16.92 -0.35 2.08
CA ASN A 51 17.30 -0.33 3.49
C ASN A 51 16.50 -1.42 4.25
N PRO A 52 17.15 -2.40 4.90
CA PRO A 52 16.42 -3.47 5.60
C PRO A 52 15.65 -3.01 6.84
N ASN A 53 15.83 -1.76 7.29
CA ASN A 53 15.18 -1.20 8.48
C ASN A 53 13.90 -0.41 8.17
N VAL A 54 13.42 -0.46 6.92
CA VAL A 54 12.21 0.24 6.47
C VAL A 54 11.23 -0.76 5.83
N GLU A 55 9.94 -0.51 5.96
CA GLU A 55 8.93 -1.14 5.11
C GLU A 55 9.05 -0.54 3.71
N PHE A 56 9.46 -1.35 2.73
CA PHE A 56 9.76 -0.88 1.39
C PHE A 56 8.68 -1.30 0.40
N HIS A 57 8.06 -0.35 -0.30
CA HIS A 57 7.08 -0.63 -1.36
C HIS A 57 7.57 -0.14 -2.72
N PHE A 58 7.65 -1.03 -3.71
CA PHE A 58 7.70 -0.61 -5.11
C PHE A 58 6.29 -0.27 -5.62
N ILE A 59 6.19 0.76 -6.46
CA ILE A 59 4.97 1.17 -7.15
C ILE A 59 5.23 1.11 -8.66
N LEU A 60 4.71 0.06 -9.30
CA LEU A 60 4.79 -0.09 -10.75
C LEU A 60 3.98 1.00 -11.45
N SER A 61 4.62 1.64 -12.43
CA SER A 61 4.11 2.82 -13.11
C SER A 61 4.12 2.57 -14.61
N PHE A 62 2.98 2.43 -15.31
CA PHE A 62 1.60 2.47 -14.81
C PHE A 62 0.73 1.36 -15.43
N ALA A 63 -0.38 1.04 -14.77
CA ALA A 63 -1.51 0.40 -15.42
C ALA A 63 -2.47 1.51 -15.89
N ILE A 64 -2.81 1.56 -17.18
CA ILE A 64 -3.63 2.63 -17.77
C ILE A 64 -4.77 2.00 -18.58
N ASP A 65 -5.99 2.52 -18.47
CA ASP A 65 -7.16 2.08 -19.24
C ASP A 65 -7.20 2.68 -20.66
N TYR A 66 -6.08 2.57 -21.36
CA TYR A 66 -5.92 2.96 -22.76
C TYR A 66 -5.37 1.80 -23.58
N THR A 67 -5.65 1.79 -24.89
CA THR A 67 -5.05 0.84 -25.82
C THR A 67 -3.54 1.10 -25.99
N THR A 68 -2.75 0.07 -26.31
CA THR A 68 -1.29 0.15 -26.47
C THR A 68 -0.83 0.47 -27.90
N SER A 69 -1.74 0.95 -28.76
CA SER A 69 -1.44 1.28 -30.16
C SER A 69 -0.82 2.67 -30.30
N SER A 70 -0.32 3.00 -31.50
CA SER A 70 0.24 4.32 -31.81
C SER A 70 -0.79 5.46 -31.76
N SER A 71 -2.09 5.15 -31.77
CA SER A 71 -3.20 6.09 -31.59
C SER A 71 -4.08 5.61 -30.44
N PRO A 72 -3.64 5.81 -29.18
CA PRO A 72 -4.27 5.20 -28.02
C PRO A 72 -5.68 5.79 -27.78
N SER A 73 -6.59 4.95 -27.30
CA SER A 73 -7.98 5.31 -26.99
C SER A 73 -8.41 4.74 -25.64
N PRO A 74 -9.31 5.41 -24.88
CA PRO A 74 -9.82 4.89 -23.62
C PRO A 74 -10.50 3.53 -23.79
N THR A 75 -10.34 2.65 -22.81
CA THR A 75 -10.90 1.29 -22.81
C THR A 75 -12.03 1.10 -21.78
N ASN A 76 -12.46 2.19 -21.15
CA ASN A 76 -13.52 2.20 -20.13
C ASN A 76 -13.20 1.28 -18.95
N GLY A 77 -12.08 1.53 -18.27
CA GLY A 77 -11.66 0.80 -17.06
C GLY A 77 -11.00 -0.55 -17.31
N LYS A 78 -10.72 -0.94 -18.56
CA LYS A 78 -9.91 -2.13 -18.88
C LYS A 78 -8.43 -1.76 -18.95
N PHE A 79 -7.75 -1.87 -17.82
CA PHE A 79 -6.34 -1.50 -17.71
C PHE A 79 -5.42 -2.40 -18.53
N ASN A 80 -4.47 -1.76 -19.22
CA ASN A 80 -3.34 -2.39 -19.90
C ASN A 80 -2.03 -1.98 -19.22
N ILE A 81 -0.97 -2.71 -19.55
CA ILE A 81 0.37 -2.53 -18.97
C ILE A 81 1.12 -1.43 -19.73
N PHE A 82 1.62 -0.43 -19.00
CA PHE A 82 2.46 0.67 -19.51
C PHE A 82 3.73 0.84 -18.66
N TRP A 83 4.22 -0.25 -18.04
CA TRP A 83 5.53 -0.30 -17.42
C TRP A 83 6.43 -1.29 -18.17
N ASP A 84 7.74 -1.19 -17.95
CA ASP A 84 8.75 -2.07 -18.55
C ASP A 84 8.63 -3.53 -18.07
N THR A 85 7.86 -4.35 -18.78
CA THR A 85 7.64 -5.77 -18.44
C THR A 85 8.85 -6.65 -18.67
N ASP A 86 9.83 -6.22 -19.46
CA ASP A 86 11.05 -7.00 -19.71
C ASP A 86 11.97 -6.96 -18.47
N ASN A 87 11.92 -5.87 -17.70
CA ASN A 87 12.72 -5.68 -16.49
C ASN A 87 11.91 -5.82 -15.19
N LEU A 88 10.58 -5.73 -15.25
CA LEU A 88 9.66 -5.78 -14.10
C LEU A 88 8.56 -6.84 -14.31
N SER A 89 8.96 -8.01 -14.80
CA SER A 89 8.08 -9.17 -15.03
C SER A 89 7.57 -9.79 -13.72
N PRO A 90 6.53 -10.66 -13.78
CA PRO A 90 6.06 -11.40 -12.60
C PRO A 90 7.16 -12.20 -11.91
N SER A 91 8.08 -12.80 -12.67
CA SER A 91 9.19 -13.57 -12.11
C SER A 91 10.18 -12.70 -11.33
N GLN A 92 10.47 -11.49 -11.82
CA GLN A 92 11.33 -10.52 -11.15
C GLN A 92 10.67 -9.96 -9.89
N VAL A 93 9.36 -9.72 -9.91
CA VAL A 93 8.57 -9.36 -8.71
C VAL A 93 8.66 -10.46 -7.65
N SER A 94 8.52 -11.72 -8.05
CA SER A 94 8.65 -12.85 -7.12
C SER A 94 10.08 -12.97 -6.56
N SER A 95 11.11 -12.77 -7.38
CA SER A 95 12.52 -12.83 -6.94
C SER A 95 12.81 -11.82 -5.85
N ILE A 96 12.52 -10.53 -6.09
CA ILE A 96 12.86 -9.47 -5.11
C ILE A 96 12.11 -9.63 -3.79
N LYS A 97 10.85 -10.12 -3.84
CA LYS A 97 10.05 -10.41 -2.64
C LYS A 97 10.48 -11.67 -1.89
N SER A 98 11.33 -12.51 -2.48
CA SER A 98 11.91 -13.66 -1.80
C SER A 98 13.23 -13.34 -1.11
N GLU A 99 13.85 -12.22 -1.48
CA GLU A 99 15.12 -11.73 -0.94
C GLU A 99 14.92 -10.76 0.25
N HIS A 100 13.69 -10.25 0.44
CA HIS A 100 13.30 -9.26 1.46
C HIS A 100 11.94 -9.62 2.08
#